data_AF-K9AQX7-F1
#
_entry.id   AF-K9AQX7-F1
#
_cell.length_a   1.000
_cell.length_b   1.000
_cell.length_c   1.000
_cell.angle_alpha   90.00
_cell.angle_beta   90.00
_cell.angle_gamma   90.00
#
_symmetry.space_group_name_H-M   'P 1'
#
loop_
_entity.id
_entity.type
_entity.pdbx_description
1 polymer ?
#
loop_
_entity_poly.entity_id
_entity_poly.type
_entity_poly.pdbx_seq_one_letter_code
_entity_poly.pdbx_strand_id
1 'polypeptide(L)'
;MKTLSYISGTILLLIILYLLLAFFFYDYWVIKSSETQINSYVEKHDNTHLSQMSNDKTTARLLNKADHVNLHLNSDNQGSDDIGYYRIDLNGEPAEVQVKFDQSPFSWDYEIQEIGLIH
;
A
#
# COMPACT_ATOMS: atom_id res chain seq x y z
N MET A 1 14.69 42.24 2.74
CA MET A 1 13.24 41.97 2.78
C MET A 1 12.77 41.16 1.57
N LYS A 2 12.92 41.66 0.33
CA LYS A 2 12.47 40.94 -0.89
C LYS A 2 13.04 39.51 -1.01
N THR A 3 14.34 39.33 -0.79
CA THR A 3 15.00 38.00 -0.84
C THR A 3 14.44 37.02 0.20
N LEU A 4 14.16 37.48 1.43
CA LEU A 4 13.57 36.64 2.48
C LEU A 4 12.12 36.24 2.10
N SER A 5 11.37 37.17 1.50
CA SER A 5 10.02 36.90 1.00
C SER A 5 10.02 35.88 -0.15
N TYR A 6 10.99 35.95 -1.07
CA TYR A 6 11.14 34.96 -2.15
C TYR A 6 11.50 33.58 -1.62
N ILE A 7 12.41 33.49 -0.65
CA ILE A 7 12.78 32.22 -0.01
C ILE A 7 11.57 31.61 0.70
N SER A 8 10.85 32.40 1.51
CA SER A 8 9.65 31.93 2.20
C SER A 8 8.56 31.46 1.23
N GLY A 9 8.29 32.22 0.16
CA GLY A 9 7.35 31.81 -0.87
C GLY A 9 7.75 30.54 -1.60
N THR A 10 9.06 30.36 -1.86
CA THR A 10 9.59 29.14 -2.48
C THR A 10 9.42 27.93 -1.58
N ILE A 11 9.71 28.05 -0.29
CA ILE A 11 9.51 26.97 0.69
C ILE A 11 8.04 26.57 0.77
N LEU A 12 7.13 27.56 0.83
CA LEU A 12 5.70 27.29 0.86
C LEU A 12 5.23 26.55 -0.40
N LEU A 13 5.71 26.96 -1.58
CA LEU A 13 5.41 26.30 -2.84
C LEU A 13 5.91 24.85 -2.86
N LEU A 14 7.11 24.59 -2.35
CA LEU A 14 7.67 23.24 -2.26
C LEU A 14 6.86 22.34 -1.32
N ILE A 15 6.39 22.88 -0.19
CA ILE A 15 5.53 22.13 0.75
C ILE A 15 4.21 21.77 0.07
N ILE A 16 3.57 22.71 -0.63
CA ILE A 16 2.32 22.45 -1.35
C ILE A 16 2.55 21.40 -2.45
N LEU A 17 3.63 21.52 -3.21
CA LEU A 17 3.97 20.55 -4.25
C LEU A 17 4.20 19.15 -3.67
N TYR A 18 4.92 19.06 -2.56
CA TYR A 18 5.12 17.79 -1.86
C TYR A 18 3.79 17.18 -1.40
N LEU A 19 2.90 17.97 -0.78
CA LEU A 19 1.59 17.49 -0.33
C LEU A 19 0.71 17.04 -1.50
N LEU A 20 0.74 17.74 -2.63
CA LEU A 20 0.02 17.34 -3.84
C LEU A 20 0.55 16.03 -4.40
N LEU A 21 1.87 15.89 -4.53
CA LEU A 21 2.48 14.64 -4.98
C LEU A 21 2.16 13.49 -4.02
N ALA A 22 2.28 13.71 -2.71
CA ALA A 22 1.91 12.73 -1.72
C ALA A 22 0.45 12.30 -1.89
N PHE A 23 -0.48 13.26 -2.03
CA PHE A 23 -1.89 12.97 -2.25
C PHE A 23 -2.16 12.14 -3.52
N PHE A 24 -1.57 12.52 -4.66
CA PHE A 24 -1.82 11.82 -5.93
C PHE A 24 -1.15 10.45 -6.03
N PHE A 25 -0.04 10.22 -5.33
CA PHE A 25 0.75 8.98 -5.42
C PHE A 25 0.61 8.10 -4.19
N TYR A 26 -0.19 8.48 -3.19
CA TYR A 26 -0.30 7.74 -1.94
C TYR A 26 -0.76 6.31 -2.15
N ASP A 27 -1.88 6.12 -2.84
CA ASP A 27 -2.46 4.79 -3.07
C ASP A 27 -1.51 3.87 -3.86
N TYR A 28 -0.81 4.43 -4.85
CA TYR A 28 0.22 3.71 -5.58
C TYR A 28 1.39 3.30 -4.68
N TRP A 29 1.83 4.20 -3.79
CA TRP A 29 2.88 3.91 -2.82
C TRP A 29 2.46 2.82 -1.83
N VAL A 30 1.22 2.87 -1.32
CA VAL A 30 0.66 1.82 -0.45
C VAL A 30 0.70 0.47 -1.16
N ILE A 31 0.24 0.36 -2.41
CA ILE A 31 0.27 -0.93 -3.11
C ILE A 31 1.69 -1.42 -3.39
N LYS A 32 2.62 -0.54 -3.78
CA LYS A 32 4.02 -0.93 -4.01
C LYS A 32 4.78 -1.30 -2.74
N SER A 33 4.48 -0.65 -1.63
CA SER A 33 5.01 -1.04 -0.33
C SER A 33 4.40 -2.38 0.12
N SER A 34 3.10 -2.63 -0.12
CA SER A 34 2.46 -3.92 0.19
C SER A 34 3.06 -5.07 -0.62
N GLU A 35 3.30 -4.84 -1.92
CA GLU A 35 4.02 -5.78 -2.78
C GLU A 35 5.40 -6.13 -2.21
N THR A 36 6.14 -5.13 -1.73
CA THR A 36 7.47 -5.32 -1.11
C THR A 36 7.37 -6.12 0.19
N GLN A 37 6.40 -5.82 1.06
CA GLN A 37 6.19 -6.53 2.32
C GLN A 37 5.85 -8.01 2.08
N ILE A 38 4.87 -8.28 1.19
CA ILE A 38 4.46 -9.63 0.81
C ILE A 38 5.64 -10.41 0.24
N ASN A 39 6.40 -9.81 -0.69
CA ASN A 39 7.57 -10.48 -1.27
C ASN A 39 8.65 -10.77 -0.23
N SER A 40 8.78 -9.97 0.82
CA SER A 40 9.72 -10.28 1.92
C SER A 40 9.33 -11.55 2.68
N TYR A 41 8.02 -11.83 2.81
CA TYR A 41 7.53 -13.07 3.42
C TYR A 41 7.66 -14.25 2.46
N VAL A 42 7.40 -14.03 1.16
CA VAL A 42 7.61 -15.03 0.09
C VAL A 42 9.07 -15.48 0.05
N GLU A 43 10.02 -14.54 -0.01
CA GLU A 43 11.46 -14.82 -0.08
C GLU A 43 11.96 -15.61 1.14
N LYS A 44 11.39 -15.33 2.32
CA LYS A 44 11.72 -16.02 3.57
C LYS A 44 10.98 -17.35 3.75
N HIS A 45 10.10 -17.72 2.81
CA HIS A 45 9.17 -18.84 2.95
C HIS A 45 8.37 -18.80 4.27
N ASP A 46 7.97 -17.60 4.71
CA ASP A 46 7.17 -17.40 5.91
C ASP A 46 5.69 -17.71 5.66
N ASN A 47 5.42 -19.00 5.45
CA ASN A 47 4.09 -19.50 5.13
C ASN A 47 3.07 -19.22 6.25
N THR A 48 3.53 -18.94 7.48
CA THR A 48 2.66 -18.58 8.60
C THR A 48 2.08 -17.19 8.38
N HIS A 49 2.93 -16.18 8.17
CA HIS A 49 2.47 -14.81 7.88
C HIS A 49 1.67 -14.76 6.58
N LEU A 50 2.15 -15.42 5.52
CA LEU A 50 1.43 -15.48 4.25
C LEU A 50 0.01 -16.07 4.39
N SER A 51 -0.15 -17.11 5.22
CA SER A 51 -1.46 -17.71 5.46
C SER A 51 -2.33 -16.88 6.40
N GLN A 52 -1.74 -16.18 7.37
CA GLN A 52 -2.47 -15.31 8.31
C GLN A 52 -3.06 -14.08 7.63
N MET A 53 -2.33 -13.47 6.69
CA MET A 53 -2.82 -12.32 5.94
C MET A 53 -3.72 -12.70 4.76
N SER A 54 -3.88 -13.99 4.43
CA SER A 54 -4.75 -14.41 3.33
C SER A 54 -6.19 -14.59 3.78
N ASN A 55 -7.14 -13.98 3.06
CA ASN A 55 -8.59 -14.12 3.33
C ASN A 55 -9.06 -15.58 3.24
N ASP A 56 -8.47 -16.33 2.30
CA ASP A 56 -8.87 -17.70 2.01
C ASP A 56 -7.68 -18.64 1.72
N LYS A 57 -7.99 -19.94 1.70
CA LYS A 57 -6.98 -21.00 1.47
C LYS A 57 -6.42 -21.00 0.05
N THR A 58 -7.17 -20.55 -0.93
CA THR A 58 -6.73 -20.44 -2.32
C THR A 58 -5.69 -19.34 -2.44
N THR A 59 -5.96 -18.17 -1.88
CA THR A 59 -5.02 -17.04 -1.81
C THR A 59 -3.77 -17.42 -1.02
N ALA A 60 -3.90 -18.05 0.15
CA ALA A 60 -2.75 -18.54 0.92
C ALA A 60 -1.89 -19.51 0.11
N ARG A 61 -2.52 -20.45 -0.61
CA ARG A 61 -1.81 -21.41 -1.45
C ARG A 61 -1.13 -20.75 -2.65
N LEU A 62 -1.73 -19.70 -3.22
CA LEU A 62 -1.14 -18.92 -4.30
C LEU A 62 0.12 -18.22 -3.82
N LEU A 63 0.05 -17.51 -2.69
CA LEU A 63 1.18 -16.79 -2.11
C LEU A 63 2.32 -17.73 -1.67
N ASN A 64 1.99 -18.83 -0.98
CA ASN A 64 2.98 -19.81 -0.52
C ASN A 64 3.74 -20.52 -1.65
N LYS A 65 3.20 -20.51 -2.88
CA LYS A 65 3.80 -21.14 -4.06
C LYS A 65 4.43 -20.15 -5.03
N ALA A 66 4.25 -18.85 -4.81
CA ALA A 66 4.79 -17.83 -5.68
C ALA A 66 6.31 -17.72 -5.44
N ASP A 67 7.09 -17.59 -6.51
CA ASP A 67 8.48 -17.15 -6.39
C ASP A 67 8.56 -15.63 -6.19
N HIS A 68 7.58 -14.91 -6.74
CA HIS A 68 7.40 -13.47 -6.63
C HIS A 68 5.93 -13.09 -6.80
N VAL A 69 5.51 -12.04 -6.12
CA VAL A 69 4.16 -11.49 -6.16
C VAL A 69 4.20 -10.10 -6.77
N ASN A 70 3.31 -9.84 -7.74
CA ASN A 70 3.07 -8.52 -8.31
C ASN A 70 1.67 -8.06 -7.93
N LEU A 71 1.56 -6.81 -7.49
CA LEU A 71 0.31 -6.13 -7.25
C LEU A 71 0.15 -4.98 -8.24
N HIS A 72 -0.99 -4.94 -8.92
CA HIS A 72 -1.39 -3.81 -9.75
C HIS A 72 -2.57 -3.08 -9.13
N LEU A 73 -2.49 -1.77 -8.95
CA LEU A 73 -3.60 -0.98 -8.42
C LEU A 73 -4.66 -0.77 -9.51
N ASN A 74 -5.89 -1.20 -9.25
CA ASN A 74 -7.01 -1.05 -10.20
C ASN A 74 -7.94 0.10 -9.85
N SER A 75 -8.04 0.46 -8.57
CA SER A 75 -8.85 1.58 -8.11
C SER A 75 -8.29 2.19 -6.85
N ASP A 76 -8.52 3.49 -6.68
CA ASP A 76 -8.23 4.23 -5.45
C ASP A 76 -8.86 3.58 -4.21
N ASN A 77 -8.31 3.91 -3.04
CA ASN A 77 -8.80 3.44 -1.75
C ASN A 77 -10.32 3.67 -1.58
N GLN A 78 -11.07 2.62 -1.24
CA GLN A 78 -12.52 2.68 -0.97
C GLN A 78 -12.85 2.58 0.52
N GLY A 79 -11.85 2.67 1.39
CA GLY A 79 -11.99 2.56 2.83
C GLY A 79 -12.33 3.84 3.56
N SER A 80 -12.41 3.72 4.88
CA SER A 80 -12.80 4.78 5.82
C SER A 80 -11.98 4.63 7.09
N ASP A 81 -11.83 5.74 7.82
CA ASP A 81 -11.08 5.82 9.08
C ASP A 81 -9.63 5.33 8.92
N ASP A 82 -9.21 4.34 9.70
CA ASP A 82 -7.89 3.72 9.64
C ASP A 82 -7.81 2.52 8.71
N ILE A 83 -8.87 2.20 7.96
CA ILE A 83 -8.89 1.04 7.07
C ILE A 83 -8.88 1.48 5.62
N GLY A 84 -7.91 0.97 4.86
CA GLY A 84 -7.86 1.07 3.41
C GLY A 84 -8.35 -0.20 2.73
N TYR A 85 -9.17 -0.06 1.69
CA TYR A 85 -9.57 -1.17 0.81
C TYR A 85 -9.16 -0.86 -0.62
N TYR A 86 -8.31 -1.70 -1.18
CA TYR A 86 -7.75 -1.53 -2.50
C TYR A 86 -8.16 -2.68 -3.41
N ARG A 87 -8.79 -2.38 -4.55
CA ARG A 87 -8.92 -3.36 -5.63
C ARG A 87 -7.63 -3.40 -6.42
N ILE A 88 -7.12 -4.60 -6.61
CA ILE A 88 -5.85 -4.83 -7.25
C ILE A 88 -5.92 -6.04 -8.19
N ASP A 89 -4.89 -6.23 -9.00
CA ASP A 89 -4.59 -7.55 -9.57
C ASP A 89 -3.42 -8.17 -8.80
N LEU A 90 -3.62 -9.38 -8.27
CA LEU A 90 -2.61 -10.22 -7.66
C LEU A 90 -2.08 -11.20 -8.71
N ASN A 91 -0.87 -10.98 -9.20
CA ASN A 91 -0.29 -11.78 -10.29
C ASN A 91 -1.19 -11.86 -11.53
N GLY A 92 -1.95 -10.81 -11.82
CA GLY A 92 -2.87 -10.72 -12.95
C GLY A 92 -4.29 -11.24 -12.68
N GLU A 93 -4.56 -11.75 -11.48
CA GLU A 93 -5.90 -12.18 -11.06
C GLU A 93 -6.56 -11.09 -10.18
N PRO A 94 -7.85 -10.78 -10.39
CA PRO A 94 -8.56 -9.79 -9.57
C PRO A 94 -8.53 -10.15 -8.09
N ALA A 95 -8.15 -9.18 -7.27
CA ALA A 95 -7.98 -9.35 -5.83
C ALA A 95 -8.30 -8.06 -5.08
N GLU A 96 -8.33 -8.17 -3.75
CA GLU A 96 -8.41 -7.06 -2.83
C GLU A 96 -7.31 -7.14 -1.77
N VAL A 97 -6.82 -5.97 -1.36
CA VAL A 97 -5.93 -5.81 -0.22
C VAL A 97 -6.59 -4.85 0.77
N GLN A 98 -6.73 -5.31 2.01
CA GLN A 98 -7.11 -4.50 3.14
C GLN A 98 -5.85 -4.13 3.93
N VAL A 99 -5.69 -2.83 4.21
CA VAL A 99 -4.62 -2.33 5.07
C VAL A 99 -5.20 -1.57 6.24
N LYS A 100 -4.45 -1.54 7.34
CA LYS A 100 -4.74 -0.70 8.50
C LYS A 100 -3.65 0.34 8.69
N PHE A 101 -4.02 1.61 8.58
CA PHE A 101 -3.11 2.74 8.73
C PHE A 101 -2.87 3.07 10.21
N ASP A 102 -1.64 3.44 10.54
CA ASP A 102 -1.33 4.02 11.84
C ASP A 102 -1.92 5.43 11.94
N GLN A 103 -2.76 5.66 12.95
CA GLN A 103 -3.41 6.94 13.21
C GLN A 103 -2.48 7.98 13.89
N SER A 104 -1.23 7.61 14.18
CA SER A 104 -0.26 8.52 14.75
C SER A 104 -0.01 9.71 13.81
N PRO A 105 0.05 10.96 14.34
CA PRO A 105 0.33 12.12 13.51
C PRO A 105 1.64 11.95 12.74
N PHE A 106 1.60 12.21 11.43
CA PHE A 106 2.75 12.10 10.52
C PHE A 106 3.28 10.68 10.27
N SER A 107 2.56 9.64 10.70
CA SER A 107 2.89 8.25 10.34
C SER A 107 2.44 7.95 8.92
N TRP A 108 3.29 7.25 8.18
CA TRP A 108 2.97 6.65 6.88
C TRP A 108 2.90 5.12 7.00
N ASP A 109 3.04 4.61 8.22
CA ASP A 109 3.09 3.19 8.49
C ASP A 109 1.67 2.59 8.40
N TYR A 110 1.62 1.36 7.91
CA TYR A 110 0.40 0.58 7.86
C TYR A 110 0.75 -0.90 7.89
N GLU A 111 -0.24 -1.72 8.19
CA GLU A 111 -0.14 -3.17 8.20
C GLU A 111 -1.15 -3.76 7.21
N ILE A 112 -0.73 -4.78 6.46
CA ILE A 112 -1.64 -5.58 5.65
C ILE A 112 -2.49 -6.42 6.61
N GLN A 113 -3.79 -6.14 6.66
CA GLN A 113 -4.72 -6.95 7.45
C GLN A 113 -5.11 -8.21 6.69
N GLU A 114 -5.40 -8.06 5.40
CA GLU A 114 -5.95 -9.13 4.59
C GLU A 114 -5.66 -8.93 3.10
N ILE A 115 -5.44 -10.03 2.37
CA ILE A 115 -5.38 -10.09 0.91
C ILE A 115 -6.18 -11.30 0.41
N GLY A 116 -6.97 -11.13 -0.63
CA GLY A 116 -7.83 -12.20 -1.16
C GLY A 116 -8.14 -12.05 -2.63
N LEU A 117 -8.28 -13.18 -3.33
CA LEU A 117 -8.82 -13.19 -4.70
C LEU A 117 -10.32 -12.88 -4.68
N ILE A 118 -10.79 -12.12 -5.68
CA ILE A 118 -12.21 -11.84 -5.88
C ILE A 118 -12.75 -12.88 -6.88
N HIS A 119 -13.73 -13.68 -6.47
CA HIS A 119 -14.37 -14.73 -7.27
C HIS A 119 -15.77 -14.35 -7.75
#